data_AF-A0A8K0GCH8-F1
#
_entry.id   AF-A0A8K0GCH8-F1
#
_cell.length_a   1.000
_cell.length_b   1.000
_cell.length_c   1.000
_cell.angle_alpha   90.00
_cell.angle_beta   90.00
_cell.angle_gamma   90.00
#
_symmetry.space_group_name_H-M   'P 1'
#
loop_
_entity.id
_entity.type
_entity.pdbx_description
1 polymer ?
#
loop_
_entity_poly.entity_id
_entity_poly.type
_entity_poly.pdbx_seq_one_letter_code
_entity_poly.pdbx_strand_id
1 'polypeptide(L)'
;MHDLVVDSQIRGWVFLPIVVITFLVGILRHYVLIIFASQKRIEPQQLQDSQIIIRSTVLRENAGFIPRSSFLMRRHFFNNEENGYLTQKRPPVTQNVMTDPSMMTDMLKGNITNVLPMIIIGGWINWMFSGFIATKVPFPLTLRFKPMLQRGIELMHLDASWVSSASWYFINVFGLRSIYTLVLGENNAADQTQQMQDQMSGAAMAMPPDPKLAFKTEWEALEIIEHNWNLMDIESNIVFDLVF
;
A
#
# COMPACT_ATOMS: atom_id res chain seq x y z
N MET A 1 -3.55 -4.17 -44.36
CA MET A 1 -3.67 -4.74 -43.00
C MET A 1 -3.96 -6.21 -43.16
N HIS A 2 -2.93 -7.05 -43.20
CA HIS A 2 -3.13 -8.50 -43.19
C HIS A 2 -3.15 -8.91 -41.73
N ASP A 3 -4.29 -9.35 -41.21
CA ASP A 3 -4.32 -10.02 -39.92
C ASP A 3 -3.46 -11.28 -40.03
N LEU A 4 -2.43 -11.38 -39.20
CA LEU A 4 -1.64 -12.60 -39.14
C LEU A 4 -2.54 -13.71 -38.61
N VAL A 5 -2.62 -14.81 -39.37
CA VAL A 5 -3.27 -16.03 -38.90
C VAL A 5 -2.31 -16.70 -37.93
N VAL A 6 -2.64 -16.63 -36.64
CA VAL A 6 -1.91 -17.36 -35.59
C VAL A 6 -2.45 -18.79 -35.52
N ASP A 7 -1.57 -19.76 -35.27
CA ASP A 7 -1.96 -21.15 -35.11
C ASP A 7 -2.96 -21.32 -33.95
N SER A 8 -4.08 -21.99 -34.22
CA SER A 8 -5.12 -22.28 -33.22
C SER A 8 -4.59 -23.10 -32.05
N GLN A 9 -3.54 -23.91 -32.26
CA GLN A 9 -2.92 -24.71 -31.20
C GLN A 9 -2.27 -23.84 -30.12
N ILE A 10 -1.72 -22.67 -30.47
CA ILE A 10 -1.10 -21.73 -29.51
C ILE A 10 -2.11 -21.28 -28.46
N ARG A 11 -3.39 -21.12 -28.84
CA ARG A 11 -4.46 -20.76 -27.90
C ARG A 11 -4.71 -21.85 -26.84
N GLY A 12 -4.67 -23.12 -27.24
CA GLY A 12 -4.89 -24.24 -26.33
C GLY A 12 -3.69 -24.55 -25.44
N TRP A 13 -2.47 -24.46 -25.99
CA TRP A 13 -1.25 -24.93 -25.34
C TRP A 13 -0.42 -23.84 -24.65
N VAL A 14 -0.67 -22.56 -24.96
CA VAL A 14 0.10 -21.44 -24.41
C VAL A 14 -0.81 -20.45 -23.70
N PHE A 15 -1.83 -19.96 -24.40
CA PHE A 15 -2.69 -18.90 -23.86
C PHE A 15 -3.43 -19.35 -22.59
N LEU A 16 -4.19 -20.44 -22.66
CA LEU A 16 -4.99 -20.94 -21.54
C LEU A 16 -4.11 -21.45 -20.37
N PRO A 17 -3.03 -22.22 -20.61
CA PRO A 17 -2.13 -22.63 -19.54
C PRO A 17 -1.49 -21.46 -18.79
N ILE A 18 -1.09 -20.38 -19.48
CA ILE A 18 -0.54 -19.19 -18.79
C ILE A 18 -1.58 -18.55 -17.86
N VAL A 19 -2.84 -18.46 -18.26
CA VAL A 19 -3.93 -17.95 -17.41
C VAL A 19 -4.13 -18.85 -16.18
N VAL A 20 -4.15 -20.17 -16.36
CA VAL A 20 -4.34 -21.11 -15.25
C VAL A 20 -3.15 -21.08 -14.29
N ILE A 21 -1.92 -21.06 -14.81
CA ILE A 21 -0.69 -20.99 -14.00
C ILE A 21 -0.67 -19.69 -13.21
N THR A 22 -0.92 -18.54 -13.86
CA THR A 22 -0.95 -17.24 -13.18
C THR A 22 -1.97 -17.21 -12.05
N PHE A 23 -3.17 -17.71 -12.31
CA PHE A 23 -4.25 -17.79 -11.32
C PHE A 23 -3.89 -18.67 -10.11
N LEU A 24 -3.43 -19.90 -10.34
CA LEU A 24 -3.06 -20.83 -9.28
C LEU A 24 -1.87 -20.34 -8.45
N VAL A 25 -0.86 -19.78 -9.11
CA VAL A 25 0.30 -19.15 -8.44
C VAL A 25 -0.15 -17.99 -7.57
N GLY A 26 -1.08 -17.15 -8.05
CA GLY A 26 -1.63 -16.04 -7.29
C GLY A 26 -2.29 -16.49 -5.99
N ILE A 27 -3.10 -17.55 -6.05
CA ILE A 27 -3.74 -18.16 -4.88
C ILE A 27 -2.71 -18.78 -3.94
N LEU A 28 -1.77 -19.57 -4.47
CA LEU A 28 -0.73 -20.20 -3.66
C LEU A 28 0.10 -19.14 -2.93
N ARG A 29 0.49 -18.07 -3.63
CA ARG A 29 1.22 -16.93 -3.05
C ARG A 29 0.43 -16.31 -1.90
N HIS A 30 -0.87 -16.09 -2.05
CA HIS A 30 -1.71 -15.53 -0.99
C HIS A 30 -1.64 -16.37 0.29
N TYR A 31 -1.78 -17.70 0.17
CA TYR A 31 -1.69 -18.59 1.35
C TYR A 31 -0.28 -18.66 1.93
N VAL A 32 0.77 -18.68 1.09
CA VAL A 32 2.16 -18.64 1.56
C VAL A 32 2.42 -17.35 2.35
N LEU A 33 1.96 -16.19 1.85
CA LEU A 33 2.13 -14.92 2.57
C LEU A 33 1.41 -14.91 3.92
N ILE A 34 0.21 -15.51 4.01
CA ILE A 34 -0.49 -15.66 5.29
C ILE A 34 0.30 -16.54 6.27
N ILE A 35 0.86 -17.65 5.80
CA ILE A 35 1.65 -18.57 6.64
C ILE A 35 2.94 -17.89 7.12
N PHE A 36 3.59 -17.09 6.28
CA PHE A 36 4.82 -16.37 6.60
C PHE A 36 4.57 -15.01 7.28
N ALA A 37 3.33 -14.60 7.48
CA ALA A 37 3.01 -13.36 8.18
C ALA A 37 3.42 -13.47 9.65
N SER A 38 4.62 -12.97 9.95
CA SER A 38 5.14 -12.89 11.31
C SER A 38 4.65 -11.60 11.97
N GLN A 39 4.00 -11.72 13.13
CA GLN A 39 3.72 -10.56 13.97
C GLN A 39 5.02 -10.11 14.65
N LYS A 40 5.59 -9.00 14.17
CA LYS A 40 6.75 -8.38 14.81
C LYS A 40 6.36 -7.97 16.23
N ARG A 41 7.09 -8.45 17.24
CA ARG A 41 6.92 -7.99 18.63
C ARG A 41 7.38 -6.54 18.69
N ILE A 42 6.42 -5.62 18.79
CA ILE A 42 6.70 -4.19 18.97
C ILE A 42 7.06 -4.00 20.45
N GLU A 43 8.06 -3.16 20.70
CA GLU A 43 8.42 -2.78 22.07
C GLU A 43 7.22 -2.10 22.76
N PRO A 44 6.88 -2.47 24.01
CA PRO A 44 5.71 -1.92 24.69
C PRO A 44 5.76 -0.40 24.82
N GLN A 45 6.95 0.17 24.97
CA GLN A 45 7.15 1.62 25.04
C GLN A 45 6.81 2.32 23.72
N GLN A 46 7.20 1.74 22.58
CA GLN A 46 6.88 2.29 21.26
C GLN A 46 5.37 2.23 20.96
N LEU A 47 4.69 1.16 21.39
CA LEU A 47 3.23 1.06 21.30
C LEU A 47 2.54 2.12 22.15
N GLN A 48 3.00 2.31 23.39
CA GLN A 48 2.46 3.33 24.28
C GLN A 48 2.61 4.73 23.68
N ASP A 49 3.79 5.05 23.15
CA ASP A 49 4.08 6.33 22.50
C ASP A 49 3.17 6.58 21.29
N SER A 50 2.99 5.57 20.43
CA SER A 50 2.09 5.65 19.27
C SER A 50 0.62 5.88 19.67
N GLN A 51 0.14 5.15 20.68
CA GLN A 51 -1.22 5.31 21.20
C GLN A 51 -1.45 6.69 21.80
N ILE A 52 -0.43 7.27 22.43
CA ILE A 52 -0.54 8.59 23.04
C ILE A 52 -0.57 9.71 22.00
N ILE A 53 0.20 9.58 20.92
CA ILE A 53 0.09 10.47 19.76
C ILE A 53 -1.33 10.41 19.20
N ILE A 54 -1.86 9.21 18.95
CA ILE A 54 -3.24 9.04 18.45
C ILE A 54 -4.25 9.68 19.41
N ARG A 55 -4.07 9.51 20.72
CA ARG A 55 -4.93 10.10 21.74
C ARG A 55 -4.85 11.64 21.73
N SER A 56 -3.68 12.22 21.50
CA SER A 56 -3.49 13.67 21.33
C SER A 56 -4.23 14.18 20.09
N THR A 57 -4.05 13.48 18.95
CA THR A 57 -4.73 13.83 17.70
C THR A 57 -6.26 13.79 17.85
N VAL A 58 -6.80 12.74 18.47
CA VAL A 58 -8.25 12.62 18.73
C VAL A 58 -8.75 13.72 19.67
N LEU A 59 -7.97 14.07 20.70
CA LEU A 59 -8.31 15.17 21.62
C LEU A 59 -8.38 16.51 20.87
N ARG A 60 -7.47 16.74 19.93
CA ARG A 60 -7.43 17.93 19.08
C ARG A 60 -8.62 17.99 18.13
N GLU A 61 -8.89 16.91 17.40
CA GLU A 61 -9.97 16.84 16.41
C GLU A 61 -11.36 16.92 17.06
N ASN A 62 -11.52 16.35 18.26
CA ASN A 62 -12.81 16.22 18.94
C ASN A 62 -12.90 17.07 20.22
N ALA A 63 -12.12 18.14 20.32
CA ALA A 63 -12.07 19.01 21.51
C ALA A 63 -13.44 19.62 21.89
N GLY A 64 -14.30 19.86 20.89
CA GLY A 64 -15.56 20.56 21.08
C GLY A 64 -16.69 19.78 21.73
N PHE A 65 -16.52 18.47 21.94
CA PHE A 65 -17.51 17.61 22.58
C PHE A 65 -17.29 17.41 24.09
N ILE A 66 -16.13 17.83 24.63
CA ILE A 66 -15.80 17.71 26.07
C ILE A 66 -15.78 19.07 26.77
N PRO A 67 -16.22 19.17 28.04
CA PRO A 67 -16.33 20.46 28.71
C PRO A 67 -15.00 21.21 28.72
N ARG A 68 -15.05 22.54 28.69
CA ARG A 68 -13.84 23.38 28.62
C ARG A 68 -12.83 23.06 29.71
N SER A 69 -13.29 22.87 30.95
CA SER A 69 -12.44 22.48 32.09
C SER A 69 -11.74 21.13 31.84
N SER A 70 -12.46 20.17 31.28
CA SER A 70 -11.98 18.84 30.93
C SER A 70 -10.95 18.87 29.79
N PHE A 71 -11.15 19.71 28.79
CA PHE A 71 -10.17 19.91 27.71
C PHE A 71 -8.90 20.56 28.25
N LEU A 72 -9.02 21.65 29.01
CA LEU A 72 -7.87 22.37 29.58
C LEU A 72 -7.03 21.48 30.50
N MET A 73 -7.65 20.64 31.33
CA MET A 73 -6.94 19.68 32.18
C MET A 73 -6.13 18.66 31.36
N ARG A 74 -6.70 18.15 30.26
CA ARG A 74 -6.01 17.20 29.36
C ARG A 74 -4.91 17.88 28.54
N ARG A 75 -5.16 19.11 28.06
CA ARG A 75 -4.17 19.94 27.38
C ARG A 75 -2.98 20.23 28.29
N HIS A 76 -3.25 20.60 29.55
CA HIS A 76 -2.21 20.81 30.55
C HIS A 76 -1.41 19.52 30.83
N PHE A 77 -2.06 18.35 30.92
CA PHE A 77 -1.36 17.08 31.08
C PHE A 77 -0.37 16.77 29.94
N PHE A 78 -0.70 17.14 28.70
CA PHE A 78 0.16 16.91 27.55
C PHE A 78 1.24 17.98 27.35
N ASN A 79 0.88 19.27 27.50
CA ASN A 79 1.73 20.41 27.12
C ASN A 79 2.49 21.07 28.27
N ASN A 80 2.33 20.63 29.52
CA ASN A 80 3.07 21.21 30.64
C ASN A 80 4.59 21.15 30.38
N GLU A 81 5.29 22.27 30.58
CA GLU A 81 6.72 22.38 30.31
C GLU A 81 7.58 21.48 31.20
N GLU A 82 7.18 21.26 32.45
CA GLU A 82 7.94 20.45 33.42
C GLU A 82 7.55 18.98 33.42
N ASN A 83 6.24 18.67 33.34
CA ASN A 83 5.69 17.32 33.54
C ASN A 83 4.84 16.81 32.36
N GLY A 84 4.83 17.52 31.23
CA GLY A 84 4.04 17.15 30.06
C GLY A 84 4.55 15.87 29.43
N TYR A 85 3.62 14.98 29.05
CA TYR A 85 4.01 13.73 28.40
C TYR A 85 4.66 13.96 27.01
N LEU A 86 4.33 15.07 26.34
CA LEU A 86 4.91 15.43 25.04
C LEU A 86 6.25 16.16 25.16
N THR A 87 6.51 16.82 26.30
CA THR A 87 7.73 17.60 26.58
C THR A 87 8.82 16.77 27.29
N GLN A 88 8.49 15.58 27.78
CA GLN A 88 9.42 14.68 28.46
C GLN A 88 10.61 14.31 27.55
N LYS A 89 11.83 14.63 28.00
CA LYS A 89 13.07 14.30 27.30
C LYS A 89 13.30 12.79 27.33
N ARG A 90 12.88 12.09 26.28
CA ARG A 90 13.21 10.68 26.08
C ARG A 90 14.65 10.54 25.55
N PRO A 91 15.39 9.51 25.97
CA PRO A 91 16.66 9.20 25.33
C PRO A 91 16.40 9.10 23.82
N PRO A 92 17.24 9.71 22.97
CA PRO A 92 17.11 9.48 21.54
C PRO A 92 17.17 7.97 21.33
N VAL A 93 16.05 7.37 20.89
CA VAL A 93 16.13 6.11 20.17
C VAL A 93 17.08 6.43 19.03
N THR A 94 18.28 5.87 19.13
CA THR A 94 19.43 6.27 18.33
C THR A 94 19.00 6.49 16.89
N GLN A 95 19.22 7.73 16.46
CA GLN A 95 18.97 8.27 15.15
C GLN A 95 19.83 7.52 14.14
N ASN A 96 19.44 6.30 13.83
CA ASN A 96 20.18 5.34 13.03
C ASN A 96 19.24 4.70 12.01
N VAL A 97 18.40 5.51 11.36
CA VAL A 97 17.64 5.07 10.17
C VAL A 97 18.62 4.68 9.03
N MET A 98 19.86 5.19 9.08
CA MET A 98 20.94 4.88 8.15
C MET A 98 21.90 3.79 8.66
N THR A 99 21.79 3.40 9.92
CA THR A 99 22.77 2.57 10.65
C THR A 99 22.15 1.33 11.27
N ASP A 100 20.82 1.21 11.22
CA ASP A 100 20.10 -0.03 11.51
C ASP A 100 19.54 -0.60 10.18
N PRO A 101 20.35 -1.39 9.44
CA PRO A 101 19.95 -2.03 8.20
C PRO A 101 18.65 -2.83 8.32
N SER A 102 18.24 -3.22 9.53
CA SER A 102 17.09 -4.09 9.77
C SER A 102 15.74 -3.48 9.35
N MET A 103 15.48 -2.20 9.60
CA MET A 103 14.20 -1.54 9.30
C MET A 103 14.03 -1.27 7.79
N MET A 104 15.08 -0.78 7.13
CA MET A 104 15.09 -0.63 5.67
C MET A 104 15.05 -2.00 4.98
N THR A 105 15.76 -3.00 5.53
CA THR A 105 15.72 -4.38 5.03
C THR A 105 14.34 -4.98 5.19
N ASP A 106 13.61 -4.72 6.28
CA ASP A 106 12.25 -5.26 6.48
C ASP A 106 11.27 -4.71 5.43
N MET A 107 11.35 -3.41 5.11
CA MET A 107 10.55 -2.78 4.06
C MET A 107 10.93 -3.27 2.66
N LEU A 108 12.23 -3.31 2.36
CA LEU A 108 12.75 -3.82 1.09
C LEU A 108 12.44 -5.31 0.92
N LYS A 109 12.55 -6.10 1.98
CA LYS A 109 12.24 -7.53 1.99
C LYS A 109 10.76 -7.75 1.75
N GLY A 110 9.86 -6.94 2.32
CA GLY A 110 8.44 -6.98 2.00
C GLY A 110 8.17 -6.74 0.51
N ASN A 111 8.73 -5.66 -0.05
CA ASN A 111 8.55 -5.32 -1.46
C ASN A 111 9.19 -6.35 -2.41
N ILE A 112 10.42 -6.78 -2.14
CA ILE A 112 11.15 -7.78 -2.94
C ILE A 112 10.44 -9.13 -2.86
N THR A 113 9.95 -9.56 -1.70
CA THR A 113 9.20 -10.82 -1.55
C THR A 113 7.90 -10.82 -2.38
N ASN A 114 7.33 -9.63 -2.63
CA ASN A 114 6.15 -9.47 -3.47
C ASN A 114 6.47 -9.46 -4.97
N VAL A 115 7.54 -8.78 -5.39
CA VAL A 115 7.89 -8.60 -6.82
C VAL A 115 8.72 -9.76 -7.37
N LEU A 116 9.57 -10.38 -6.55
CA LEU A 116 10.51 -11.41 -6.98
C LEU A 116 9.81 -12.64 -7.60
N PRO A 117 8.74 -13.22 -7.01
CA PRO A 117 8.05 -14.36 -7.61
C PRO A 117 7.47 -14.01 -8.99
N MET A 118 6.96 -12.79 -9.16
CA MET A 118 6.40 -12.32 -10.41
C MET A 118 7.46 -12.25 -11.53
N ILE A 119 8.66 -11.77 -11.21
CA ILE A 119 9.78 -11.68 -12.17
C ILE A 119 10.32 -13.07 -12.51
N ILE A 120 10.50 -13.95 -11.52
CA ILE A 120 11.03 -15.30 -11.74
C ILE A 120 10.11 -16.09 -12.69
N ILE A 121 8.80 -16.05 -12.45
CA ILE A 121 7.82 -16.77 -13.28
C ILE A 121 7.72 -16.14 -14.67
N GLY A 122 7.76 -14.81 -14.78
CA GLY A 122 7.81 -14.13 -16.08
C GLY A 122 9.07 -14.46 -16.87
N GLY A 123 10.21 -14.63 -16.20
CA GLY A 123 11.46 -15.12 -16.78
C GLY A 123 11.36 -16.56 -17.26
N TRP A 124 10.77 -17.44 -16.45
CA TRP A 124 10.53 -18.84 -16.80
C TRP A 124 9.58 -18.99 -18.00
N ILE A 125 8.48 -18.25 -18.04
CA ILE A 125 7.55 -18.21 -19.18
C ILE A 125 8.25 -17.70 -20.43
N ASN A 126 9.08 -16.65 -20.30
CA ASN A 126 9.85 -16.14 -21.44
C ASN A 126 10.88 -17.15 -21.97
N TRP A 127 11.43 -18.02 -21.11
CA TRP A 127 12.35 -19.07 -21.54
C TRP A 127 11.61 -20.25 -22.19
N MET A 128 10.49 -20.68 -21.60
CA MET A 128 9.72 -21.85 -22.03
C MET A 128 8.87 -21.58 -23.29
N PHE A 129 8.30 -20.37 -23.40
CA PHE A 129 7.40 -19.96 -24.48
C PHE A 129 7.98 -18.78 -25.30
N SER A 130 9.25 -18.86 -25.68
CA SER A 130 9.94 -17.90 -26.55
C SER A 130 9.73 -18.20 -28.04
N GLY A 131 9.95 -17.21 -28.91
CA GLY A 131 10.09 -17.42 -30.35
C GLY A 131 8.81 -17.33 -31.18
N PHE A 132 7.65 -17.04 -30.56
CA PHE A 132 6.38 -16.91 -31.27
C PHE A 132 5.49 -15.81 -30.69
N ILE A 133 4.46 -15.43 -31.46
CA ILE A 133 3.46 -14.42 -31.08
C ILE A 133 2.32 -15.11 -30.33
N ALA A 134 1.97 -14.61 -29.15
CA ALA A 134 0.93 -15.22 -28.32
C ALA A 134 -0.48 -14.72 -28.66
N THR A 135 -0.66 -13.40 -28.73
CA THR A 135 -1.97 -12.79 -29.01
C THR A 135 -1.83 -11.36 -29.55
N LYS A 136 -2.94 -10.82 -30.08
CA LYS A 136 -3.09 -9.43 -30.50
C LYS A 136 -3.97 -8.71 -29.50
N VAL A 137 -3.48 -7.59 -28.98
CA VAL A 137 -4.21 -6.74 -28.06
C VAL A 137 -5.14 -5.80 -28.85
N PRO A 138 -6.39 -5.55 -28.41
CA PRO A 138 -7.39 -4.80 -29.19
C PRO A 138 -7.21 -3.27 -29.15
N PHE A 139 -6.11 -2.77 -28.59
CA PHE A 139 -5.81 -1.34 -28.51
C PHE A 139 -4.40 -1.04 -29.03
N PRO A 140 -4.19 0.12 -29.68
CA PRO A 140 -2.90 0.48 -30.25
C PRO A 140 -1.90 0.77 -29.12
N LEU A 141 -0.70 0.18 -29.23
CA LEU A 141 0.40 0.40 -28.28
C LEU A 141 1.51 1.26 -28.90
N THR A 142 2.19 2.05 -28.07
CA THR A 142 3.28 2.91 -28.55
C THR A 142 4.53 2.07 -28.90
N LEU A 143 5.27 2.50 -29.92
CA LEU A 143 6.44 1.78 -30.42
C LEU A 143 7.56 1.62 -29.38
N ARG A 144 7.59 2.47 -28.34
CA ARG A 144 8.59 2.41 -27.26
C ARG A 144 8.43 1.19 -26.36
N PHE A 145 7.23 0.62 -26.28
CA PHE A 145 6.99 -0.63 -25.52
C PHE A 145 7.32 -1.88 -26.33
N LYS A 146 7.54 -1.76 -27.64
CA LYS A 146 7.83 -2.89 -28.54
C LYS A 146 8.97 -3.82 -28.05
N PRO A 147 10.17 -3.34 -27.67
CA PRO A 147 11.23 -4.23 -27.21
C PRO A 147 10.88 -4.99 -25.92
N MET A 148 9.99 -4.42 -25.09
CA MET A 148 9.50 -5.08 -23.88
C MET A 148 8.41 -6.11 -24.21
N LEU A 149 7.52 -5.77 -25.14
CA LEU A 149 6.33 -6.57 -25.49
C LEU A 149 6.60 -7.73 -26.44
N GLN A 150 7.67 -7.62 -27.21
CA GLN A 150 8.07 -8.58 -28.24
C GLN A 150 9.40 -9.23 -27.90
N ARG A 151 9.71 -9.32 -26.60
CA ARG A 151 10.91 -10.02 -26.14
C ARG A 151 10.86 -11.47 -26.62
N GLY A 152 11.90 -11.90 -27.32
CA GLY A 152 11.98 -13.23 -27.95
C GLY A 152 11.41 -13.31 -29.38
N ILE A 153 11.07 -12.19 -30.02
CA ILE A 153 10.57 -12.13 -31.40
C ILE A 153 11.50 -11.22 -32.22
N GLU A 154 12.06 -11.72 -33.32
CA GLU A 154 13.05 -10.99 -34.14
C GLU A 154 12.43 -10.17 -35.31
N LEU A 155 11.12 -9.93 -35.28
CA LEU A 155 10.40 -9.25 -36.37
C LEU A 155 10.36 -7.72 -36.19
N MET A 156 11.30 -7.03 -36.83
CA MET A 156 11.44 -5.56 -36.71
C MET A 156 10.25 -4.75 -37.28
N HIS A 157 9.46 -5.31 -38.19
CA HIS A 157 8.33 -4.61 -38.84
C HIS A 157 6.95 -4.97 -38.27
N LEU A 158 6.89 -5.80 -37.23
CA LEU A 158 5.63 -6.18 -36.61
C LEU A 158 5.02 -5.01 -35.82
N ASP A 159 3.70 -4.86 -35.85
CA ASP A 159 3.00 -3.86 -35.04
C ASP A 159 3.12 -4.18 -33.53
N ALA A 160 3.20 -3.16 -32.69
CA ALA A 160 3.38 -3.29 -31.24
C ALA A 160 2.16 -3.92 -30.53
N SER A 161 1.01 -4.01 -31.20
CA SER A 161 -0.21 -4.66 -30.72
C SER A 161 -0.06 -6.18 -30.60
N TRP A 162 0.91 -6.78 -31.31
CA TRP A 162 1.23 -8.20 -31.19
C TRP A 162 2.19 -8.43 -30.05
N VAL A 163 1.79 -9.27 -29.10
CA VAL A 163 2.50 -9.47 -27.83
C VAL A 163 3.05 -10.88 -27.71
N SER A 164 4.20 -11.02 -27.04
CA SER A 164 4.79 -12.31 -26.70
C SER A 164 4.11 -12.97 -25.50
N SER A 165 4.42 -14.23 -25.26
CA SER A 165 3.92 -15.01 -24.12
C SER A 165 4.26 -14.38 -22.77
N ALA A 166 5.42 -13.73 -22.65
CA ALA A 166 5.84 -13.04 -21.43
C ALA A 166 4.96 -11.81 -21.14
N SER A 167 4.60 -11.06 -22.17
CA SER A 167 3.72 -9.90 -22.05
C SER A 167 2.28 -10.30 -21.76
N TRP A 168 1.82 -11.41 -22.35
CA TRP A 168 0.54 -12.02 -21.98
C TRP A 168 0.50 -12.40 -20.49
N TYR A 169 1.58 -12.99 -19.96
CA TYR A 169 1.70 -13.25 -18.53
C TYR A 169 1.59 -11.97 -17.69
N PHE A 170 2.32 -10.91 -18.03
CA PHE A 170 2.25 -9.65 -17.28
C PHE A 170 0.85 -9.03 -17.31
N ILE A 171 0.16 -9.09 -18.45
CA ILE A 171 -1.24 -8.65 -18.57
C ILE A 171 -2.13 -9.45 -17.61
N ASN A 172 -1.96 -10.77 -17.52
CA ASN A 172 -2.72 -11.60 -16.58
C ASN A 172 -2.40 -11.29 -15.13
N VAL A 173 -1.14 -11.06 -14.77
CA VAL A 173 -0.78 -10.72 -13.38
C VAL A 173 -1.45 -9.42 -12.94
N PHE A 174 -1.50 -8.40 -13.81
CA PHE A 174 -2.17 -7.14 -13.48
C PHE A 174 -3.70 -7.23 -13.57
N GLY A 175 -4.24 -7.98 -14.54
CA GLY A 175 -5.68 -8.10 -14.77
C GLY A 175 -6.41 -9.03 -13.79
N LEU A 176 -5.75 -10.11 -13.34
CA LEU A 176 -6.34 -11.06 -12.40
C LEU A 176 -6.43 -10.54 -10.97
N ARG A 177 -5.82 -9.37 -10.67
CA ARG A 177 -5.86 -8.73 -9.35
C ARG A 177 -7.28 -8.57 -8.81
N SER A 178 -8.19 -8.01 -9.61
CA SER A 178 -9.60 -7.83 -9.23
C SER A 178 -10.36 -9.15 -9.10
N ILE A 179 -9.90 -10.21 -9.76
CA ILE A 179 -10.51 -11.53 -9.65
C ILE A 179 -10.05 -12.19 -8.34
N TYR A 180 -8.80 -11.99 -7.94
CA TYR A 180 -8.32 -12.46 -6.63
C TYR A 180 -9.06 -11.81 -5.47
N THR A 181 -9.37 -10.52 -5.52
CA THR A 181 -10.16 -9.86 -4.47
C THR A 181 -11.59 -10.40 -4.40
N LEU A 182 -12.21 -10.75 -5.53
CA LEU A 182 -13.53 -11.39 -5.56
C LEU A 182 -13.51 -12.82 -4.99
N VAL A 183 -12.47 -13.60 -5.28
CA VAL A 183 -12.36 -15.01 -4.86
C VAL A 183 -11.89 -15.14 -3.42
N LEU A 184 -10.96 -14.29 -2.96
CA LEU A 184 -10.30 -14.38 -1.66
C LEU A 184 -10.86 -13.38 -0.62
N GLY A 185 -11.69 -12.42 -1.04
CA GLY A 185 -12.27 -11.39 -0.19
C GLY A 185 -11.33 -10.21 0.11
N GLU A 186 -11.77 -9.29 0.99
CA GLU A 186 -11.05 -8.04 1.33
C GLU A 186 -9.68 -8.27 2.01
N ASN A 187 -9.42 -9.47 2.56
CA ASN A 187 -8.14 -9.81 3.18
C ASN A 187 -7.10 -10.34 2.17
N ASN A 188 -7.13 -9.86 0.92
CA ASN A 188 -6.15 -10.29 -0.07
C ASN A 188 -4.74 -9.74 0.25
N ALA A 189 -4.01 -10.44 1.11
CA ALA A 189 -2.64 -10.11 1.49
C ALA A 189 -1.66 -10.08 0.30
N ALA A 190 -2.03 -10.67 -0.85
CA ALA A 190 -1.25 -10.61 -2.08
C ALA A 190 -1.40 -9.28 -2.82
N ASP A 191 -2.43 -8.49 -2.49
CA ASP A 191 -2.77 -7.24 -3.18
C ASP A 191 -2.11 -5.99 -2.60
N GLN A 192 -0.80 -6.05 -2.35
CA GLN A 192 -0.01 -4.93 -1.85
C GLN A 192 0.50 -4.00 -2.96
N THR A 193 0.07 -4.19 -4.22
CA THR A 193 0.41 -3.26 -5.30
C THR A 193 -0.28 -1.90 -5.11
N GLN A 194 -1.42 -1.84 -4.41
CA GLN A 194 -1.98 -0.56 -3.94
C GLN A 194 -1.03 0.16 -2.99
N GLN A 195 -0.47 -0.58 -2.02
CA GLN A 195 0.53 -0.02 -1.11
C GLN A 195 1.79 0.46 -1.86
N MET A 196 2.17 -0.21 -2.95
CA MET A 196 3.29 0.22 -3.80
C MET A 196 2.96 1.47 -4.62
N GLN A 197 1.72 1.59 -5.13
CA GLN A 197 1.25 2.80 -5.78
C GLN A 197 1.17 3.95 -4.79
N ASP A 198 0.63 3.72 -3.59
CA ASP A 198 0.59 4.70 -2.50
C ASP A 198 2.01 5.13 -2.07
N GLN A 199 2.96 4.21 -2.09
CA GLN A 199 4.37 4.48 -1.79
C GLN A 199 5.06 5.30 -2.90
N MET A 200 4.63 5.18 -4.16
CA MET A 200 5.12 5.98 -5.27
C MET A 200 4.38 7.32 -5.45
N SER A 201 3.11 7.41 -5.04
CA SER A 201 2.25 8.57 -5.29
C SER A 201 1.90 9.43 -4.08
N GLY A 202 2.36 9.13 -2.85
CA GLY A 202 2.11 10.07 -1.75
C GLY A 202 2.28 9.60 -0.31
N ALA A 203 2.82 8.43 0.00
CA ALA A 203 2.84 7.91 1.38
C ALA A 203 4.17 8.15 2.13
N ALA A 204 4.64 9.40 2.16
CA ALA A 204 5.53 9.89 3.23
C ALA A 204 4.77 10.14 4.55
N MET A 205 3.57 9.57 4.69
CA MET A 205 2.72 9.60 5.89
C MET A 205 2.74 8.28 6.68
N ALA A 206 3.69 7.39 6.39
CA ALA A 206 3.95 6.22 7.23
C ALA A 206 4.96 6.61 8.32
N MET A 207 4.47 7.21 9.41
CA MET A 207 5.19 7.50 10.66
C MET A 207 6.47 8.35 10.51
N PRO A 208 6.58 9.51 11.20
CA PRO A 208 7.87 10.19 11.30
C PRO A 208 8.92 9.21 11.85
N PRO A 209 10.08 9.04 11.17
CA PRO A 209 11.16 8.15 11.61
C PRO A 209 11.84 8.63 12.90
N ASP A 210 11.35 9.71 13.50
CA ASP A 210 11.80 10.23 14.78
C ASP A 210 10.58 10.51 15.68
N PRO A 211 10.38 9.70 16.73
CA PRO A 211 9.35 9.96 17.74
C PRO A 211 9.45 11.38 18.29
N LYS A 212 10.66 11.93 18.43
CA LYS A 212 10.86 13.28 18.98
C LYS A 212 10.26 14.37 18.09
N LEU A 213 10.41 14.24 16.77
CA LEU A 213 9.80 15.16 15.83
C LEU A 213 8.28 15.04 15.89
N ALA A 214 7.75 13.82 15.92
CA ALA A 214 6.31 13.58 16.04
C ALA A 214 5.72 14.21 17.32
N PHE A 215 6.37 14.01 18.47
CA PHE A 215 5.96 14.59 19.75
C PHE A 215 6.03 16.11 19.75
N LYS A 216 7.07 16.70 19.15
CA LYS A 216 7.19 18.15 19.02
C LYS A 216 6.08 18.74 18.13
N THR A 217 5.84 18.14 16.97
CA THR A 217 4.78 18.58 16.06
C THR A 217 3.40 18.50 16.73
N GLU A 218 3.13 17.42 17.47
CA GLU A 218 1.88 17.29 18.23
C GLU A 218 1.78 18.30 19.38
N TRP A 219 2.88 18.59 20.07
CA TRP A 219 2.90 19.62 21.11
C TRP A 219 2.55 21.01 20.56
N GLU A 220 3.23 21.42 19.47
CA GLU A 220 2.96 22.69 18.76
C GLU A 220 1.51 22.74 18.26
N ALA A 221 1.03 21.64 17.66
CA ALA A 221 -0.35 21.55 17.18
C ALA A 221 -1.37 21.65 18.32
N LEU A 222 -1.10 21.01 19.46
CA LEU A 222 -2.00 21.00 20.62
C LEU A 222 -2.05 22.37 21.33
N GLU A 223 -0.97 23.15 21.24
CA GLU A 223 -0.87 24.48 21.84
C GLU A 223 -1.71 25.53 21.10
N ILE A 224 -1.79 25.42 19.78
CA ILE A 224 -2.52 26.37 18.92
C ILE A 224 -4.04 26.23 19.06
N ILE A 225 -4.55 25.09 19.53
CA ILE A 225 -6.00 24.83 19.54
C ILE A 225 -6.70 25.58 20.66
N GLU A 226 -7.78 26.26 20.26
CA GLU A 226 -8.76 26.83 21.15
C GLU A 226 -9.95 25.89 21.34
N HIS A 227 -10.52 25.91 22.54
CA HIS A 227 -11.70 25.12 22.86
C HIS A 227 -12.95 25.83 22.35
N ASN A 228 -13.59 25.27 21.33
CA ASN A 228 -14.90 25.69 20.86
C ASN A 228 -15.95 24.67 21.33
N TRP A 229 -16.93 25.08 22.13
CA TRP A 229 -17.95 24.17 22.68
C TRP A 229 -19.13 24.05 21.72
N ASN A 230 -19.19 22.95 20.97
CA ASN A 230 -20.22 22.72 19.96
C ASN A 230 -21.62 22.45 20.55
N LEU A 231 -21.71 22.20 21.86
CA LEU A 231 -22.94 21.81 22.55
C LEU A 231 -23.65 23.00 23.24
N MET A 232 -23.30 24.27 22.95
CA MET A 232 -23.95 25.43 23.63
C MET A 232 -25.42 25.56 23.22
N ASP A 233 -25.71 25.46 21.92
CA ASP A 233 -27.05 25.74 21.36
C ASP A 233 -27.85 24.48 21.06
N ILE A 234 -27.44 23.33 21.60
CA ILE A 234 -28.05 22.05 21.24
C ILE A 234 -29.50 21.94 21.74
N GLU A 235 -29.80 22.56 22.89
CA GLU A 235 -31.15 22.60 23.45
C GLU A 235 -32.11 23.35 22.51
N SER A 236 -31.67 24.48 21.97
CA SER A 236 -32.43 25.28 21.00
C SER A 236 -32.64 24.52 19.68
N ASN A 237 -31.60 23.85 19.17
CA ASN A 237 -31.69 23.08 17.93
C ASN A 237 -32.63 21.87 18.07
N ILE A 238 -32.57 21.15 19.19
CA ILE A 238 -33.46 20.00 19.46
C ILE A 238 -34.91 20.46 19.56
N VAL A 239 -35.18 21.58 20.23
CA VAL A 239 -36.54 22.13 20.34
C VAL A 239 -37.04 22.61 18.98
N PHE A 240 -36.18 23.24 18.17
CA PHE A 240 -36.55 23.67 16.82
C PHE A 240 -36.94 22.49 15.91
N ASP A 241 -36.18 21.40 15.92
CA ASP A 241 -36.46 20.17 15.16
C ASP A 241 -37.66 19.36 15.67
N LEU A 242 -38.12 19.60 16.91
CA LEU A 242 -39.32 18.95 17.48
C LEU A 242 -40.60 19.75 17.24
N VAL A 243 -40.47 21.06 17.01
CA VAL A 243 -41.60 21.99 16.83
C VAL A 243 -41.93 22.20 15.34
N PHE A 244 -41.01 21.85 14.43
CA PHE A 244 -41.21 21.82 12.97
C PHE A 244 -41.02 20.40 12.41
#